data_AF-A0A925PT68-F1
#
_entry.id   AF-A0A925PT68-F1
#
_cell.length_a   1.000
_cell.length_b   1.000
_cell.length_c   1.000
_cell.angle_alpha   90.00
_cell.angle_beta   90.00
_cell.angle_gamma   90.00
#
_symmetry.space_group_name_H-M   'P 1'
#
loop_
_entity.id
_entity.type
_entity.pdbx_description
1 polymer ?
#
loop_
_entity_poly.entity_id
_entity_poly.type
_entity_poly.pdbx_seq_one_letter_code
_entity_poly.pdbx_strand_id
1 'polypeptide(L)'
;IAQWREWHHERSLDWELTQEAEHAGLQGWVRDLNRAYTQRPELHGLDFSQAGFEWVDNHDNDASVITFLRKSGDGAPVLVACNFTPVVRQGYRVGVPLGGAWLETLNSDAPFYGGSGVGNMGRVMAGDTPCHGRSHSVRLTLPPLAIVVLEPEGAG
;
A
#
# COMPACT_ATOMS: atom_id res chain seq x y z
N ILE A 1 -16.07 -10.15 -4.30
CA ILE A 1 -17.13 -9.40 -5.02
C ILE A 1 -17.80 -8.31 -4.17
N ALA A 2 -17.54 -8.20 -2.85
CA ALA A 2 -18.25 -7.28 -1.94
C ALA A 2 -19.77 -7.36 -2.08
N GLN A 3 -20.34 -8.55 -1.82
CA GLN A 3 -21.79 -8.65 -1.73
C GLN A 3 -22.32 -7.78 -0.58
N TRP A 4 -23.47 -7.15 -0.81
CA TRP A 4 -24.14 -6.32 0.19
C TRP A 4 -24.80 -7.15 1.29
N ARG A 5 -25.35 -8.30 0.89
CA ARG A 5 -26.06 -9.19 1.80
C ARG A 5 -25.08 -10.03 2.60
N GLU A 6 -25.53 -10.42 3.79
CA GLU A 6 -24.83 -11.44 4.57
C GLU A 6 -24.77 -12.75 3.79
N TRP A 7 -23.71 -13.52 4.04
CA TRP A 7 -23.60 -14.85 3.46
C TRP A 7 -24.73 -15.75 3.98
N HIS A 8 -25.39 -16.45 3.07
CA HIS A 8 -26.48 -17.36 3.37
C HIS A 8 -26.24 -18.71 2.68
N HIS A 9 -25.95 -19.75 3.46
CA HIS A 9 -25.53 -21.05 2.92
C HIS A 9 -26.56 -21.74 2.00
N GLU A 10 -27.85 -21.45 2.13
CA GLU A 10 -28.91 -22.01 1.26
C GLU A 10 -29.12 -21.22 -0.05
N ARG A 11 -28.37 -20.13 -0.27
CA ARG A 11 -28.49 -19.29 -1.47
C ARG A 11 -27.13 -19.18 -2.17
N SER A 12 -27.16 -18.95 -3.48
CA SER A 12 -25.95 -18.57 -4.20
C SER A 12 -25.47 -17.20 -3.75
N LEU A 13 -24.18 -16.91 -3.98
CA LEU A 13 -23.68 -15.55 -3.90
C LEU A 13 -24.37 -14.67 -4.96
N ASP A 14 -24.44 -13.37 -4.68
CA ASP A 14 -25.01 -12.35 -5.57
C ASP A 14 -24.04 -12.07 -6.74
N TRP A 15 -23.87 -13.03 -7.66
CA TRP A 15 -22.92 -12.98 -8.77
C TRP A 15 -23.22 -11.87 -9.78
N GLU A 16 -24.47 -11.44 -9.89
CA GLU A 16 -24.92 -10.33 -10.73
C GLU A 16 -24.18 -9.03 -10.40
N LEU A 17 -23.78 -8.83 -9.14
CA LEU A 17 -23.02 -7.65 -8.70
C LEU A 17 -21.68 -7.53 -9.43
N THR A 18 -21.12 -8.62 -9.98
CA THR A 18 -19.87 -8.57 -10.75
C THR A 18 -19.95 -7.72 -12.02
N GLN A 19 -21.16 -7.39 -12.48
CA GLN A 19 -21.38 -6.51 -13.64
C GLN A 19 -21.40 -5.02 -13.26
N GLU A 20 -21.44 -4.70 -11.96
CA GLU A 20 -21.46 -3.33 -11.46
C GLU A 20 -20.04 -2.81 -11.24
N ALA A 21 -19.80 -1.54 -11.61
CA ALA A 21 -18.45 -0.97 -11.66
C ALA A 21 -17.73 -0.99 -10.30
N GLU A 22 -18.43 -0.69 -9.21
CA GLU A 22 -17.86 -0.65 -7.85
C GLU A 22 -17.36 -2.05 -7.40
N HIS A 23 -18.18 -3.07 -7.65
CA HIS A 23 -17.85 -4.46 -7.34
C HIS A 23 -16.75 -5.01 -8.25
N ALA A 24 -16.71 -4.58 -9.52
CA ALA A 24 -15.63 -4.90 -10.45
C ALA A 24 -14.31 -4.23 -10.03
N GLY A 25 -14.35 -2.98 -9.56
CA GLY A 25 -13.20 -2.24 -9.03
C GLY A 25 -12.56 -2.95 -7.84
N LEU A 26 -13.35 -3.37 -6.85
CA LEU A 26 -12.84 -4.13 -5.71
C LEU A 26 -12.27 -5.49 -6.12
N GLN A 27 -12.89 -6.19 -7.07
CA GLN A 27 -12.33 -7.42 -7.61
C GLN A 27 -10.99 -7.18 -8.31
N GLY A 28 -10.86 -6.05 -9.02
CA GLY A 28 -9.59 -5.57 -9.58
C GLY A 28 -8.54 -5.38 -8.50
N TRP A 29 -8.90 -4.72 -7.39
CA TRP A 29 -7.98 -4.51 -6.27
C TRP A 29 -7.50 -5.83 -5.68
N VAL A 30 -8.41 -6.75 -5.37
CA VAL A 30 -8.04 -8.07 -4.81
C VAL A 30 -7.19 -8.87 -5.80
N ARG A 31 -7.47 -8.79 -7.10
CA ARG A 31 -6.67 -9.46 -8.14
C ARG A 31 -5.23 -8.92 -8.16
N ASP A 32 -5.07 -7.61 -8.19
CA ASP A 32 -3.75 -6.98 -8.28
C ASP A 32 -2.98 -7.11 -6.96
N LEU A 33 -3.67 -7.05 -5.82
CA LEU A 33 -3.10 -7.33 -4.51
C LEU A 33 -2.59 -8.78 -4.42
N ASN A 34 -3.36 -9.76 -4.91
CA ASN A 34 -2.92 -11.15 -4.95
C ASN A 34 -1.72 -11.35 -5.89
N ARG A 35 -1.71 -10.66 -7.05
CA ARG A 35 -0.56 -10.68 -7.97
C ARG A 35 0.70 -10.13 -7.30
N ALA A 36 0.58 -8.98 -6.63
CA ALA A 36 1.67 -8.40 -5.87
C ALA A 36 2.17 -9.34 -4.77
N TYR A 37 1.24 -9.89 -3.98
CA TYR A 37 1.55 -10.80 -2.88
C TYR A 37 2.31 -12.04 -3.37
N THR A 38 1.94 -12.63 -4.51
CA THR A 38 2.61 -13.84 -5.03
C THR A 38 3.93 -13.54 -5.75
N GLN A 39 4.08 -12.36 -6.35
CA GLN A 39 5.28 -11.98 -7.11
C GLN A 39 6.40 -11.40 -6.24
N ARG A 40 6.11 -10.98 -5.01
CA ARG A 40 7.05 -10.28 -4.13
C ARG A 40 7.35 -11.10 -2.88
N PRO A 41 8.53 -11.74 -2.80
CA PRO A 41 8.96 -12.47 -1.61
C PRO A 41 8.97 -11.60 -0.35
N GLU A 42 9.15 -10.29 -0.46
CA GLU A 42 9.14 -9.36 0.68
C GLU A 42 7.81 -9.41 1.43
N LEU A 43 6.71 -9.73 0.73
CA LEU A 43 5.35 -9.73 1.27
C LEU A 43 4.95 -11.03 1.96
N HIS A 44 5.71 -12.12 1.82
CA HIS A 44 5.37 -13.43 2.40
C HIS A 44 6.57 -14.27 2.89
N GLY A 45 7.76 -14.06 2.34
CA GLY A 45 8.91 -14.96 2.48
C GLY A 45 9.50 -15.02 3.88
N LEU A 46 9.27 -14.00 4.70
CA LEU A 46 9.76 -13.89 6.09
C LEU A 46 8.65 -13.61 7.11
N ASP A 47 7.40 -14.00 6.84
CA ASP A 47 6.25 -13.69 7.73
C ASP A 47 6.43 -14.17 9.19
N PHE A 48 7.16 -15.26 9.39
CA PHE A 48 7.41 -15.84 10.72
C PHE A 48 8.75 -15.40 11.35
N SER A 49 9.38 -14.35 10.80
CA SER A 49 10.64 -13.80 11.29
C SER A 49 10.51 -12.31 11.54
N GLN A 50 11.06 -11.84 12.66
CA GLN A 50 11.16 -10.40 12.95
C GLN A 50 11.93 -9.64 11.86
N ALA A 51 12.84 -10.32 11.13
CA ALA A 51 13.58 -9.71 10.04
C ALA A 51 12.71 -9.32 8.83
N GLY A 52 11.51 -9.90 8.69
CA GLY A 52 10.60 -9.67 7.56
C GLY A 52 9.74 -8.41 7.67
N PHE A 53 9.75 -7.74 8.83
CA PHE A 53 8.88 -6.61 9.13
C PHE A 53 9.60 -5.56 9.96
N GLU A 54 9.39 -4.28 9.66
CA GLU A 54 9.89 -3.18 10.49
C GLU A 54 8.92 -2.01 10.47
N TRP A 55 8.54 -1.50 11.65
CA TRP A 55 7.81 -0.23 11.73
C TRP A 55 8.70 0.91 11.23
N VAL A 56 8.15 1.75 10.35
CA VAL A 56 8.75 3.06 10.02
C VAL A 56 8.20 4.09 10.98
N ASP A 57 6.87 4.18 11.07
CA ASP A 57 6.17 4.94 12.09
C ASP A 57 4.78 4.34 12.37
N ASN A 58 4.42 4.27 13.65
CA ASN A 58 3.14 3.79 14.15
C ASN A 58 2.57 4.66 15.28
N HIS A 59 3.14 5.86 15.49
CA HIS A 59 2.75 6.75 16.58
C HIS A 59 1.86 7.91 16.12
N ASP A 60 1.66 8.14 14.82
CA ASP A 60 0.79 9.21 14.30
C ASP A 60 -0.71 8.84 14.39
N ASN A 61 -1.18 8.74 15.63
CA ASN A 61 -2.58 8.47 15.98
C ASN A 61 -3.51 9.61 15.54
N ASP A 62 -3.06 10.86 15.64
CA ASP A 62 -3.81 12.06 15.25
C ASP A 62 -4.10 12.07 13.74
N ALA A 63 -3.14 11.66 12.90
CA ALA A 63 -3.40 11.49 11.47
C ALA A 63 -4.05 10.14 11.13
N SER A 64 -4.03 9.19 12.07
CA SER A 64 -4.35 7.76 11.88
C SER A 64 -3.61 7.16 10.68
N VAL A 65 -2.31 7.42 10.64
CA VAL A 65 -1.39 6.92 9.62
C VAL A 65 -0.43 5.93 10.25
N ILE A 66 -0.19 4.81 9.55
CA ILE A 66 0.90 3.89 9.89
C ILE A 66 1.75 3.63 8.65
N THR A 67 3.04 3.42 8.87
CA THR A 67 4.01 3.11 7.82
C THR A 67 4.97 2.01 8.28
N PHE A 68 5.26 1.06 7.41
CA PHE A 68 6.13 -0.08 7.73
C PHE A 68 6.83 -0.62 6.48
N LEU A 69 7.94 -1.32 6.71
CA LEU A 69 8.69 -2.04 5.68
C LEU A 69 8.37 -3.52 5.74
N ARG A 70 8.27 -4.13 4.56
CA ARG A 70 8.27 -5.58 4.33
C ARG A 70 9.58 -5.97 3.65
N LYS A 71 10.17 -7.10 4.07
CA LYS A 71 11.53 -7.50 3.68
C LYS A 71 11.60 -8.99 3.38
N SER A 72 12.52 -9.37 2.50
CA SER A 72 12.90 -10.77 2.27
C SER A 72 14.40 -10.88 2.05
N GLY A 73 15.06 -11.74 2.82
CA GLY A 73 16.50 -12.03 2.67
C GLY A 73 17.35 -10.78 2.44
N ASP A 74 18.10 -10.77 1.34
CA ASP A 74 18.95 -9.66 0.89
C ASP A 74 18.26 -8.73 -0.14
N GLY A 75 16.97 -8.94 -0.40
CA GLY A 75 16.17 -8.12 -1.32
C GLY A 75 15.89 -6.71 -0.78
N ALA A 76 15.58 -5.79 -1.68
CA ALA A 76 15.24 -4.44 -1.27
C ALA A 76 13.85 -4.40 -0.60
N PRO A 77 13.65 -3.56 0.43
CA PRO A 77 12.40 -3.56 1.18
C PRO A 77 11.26 -2.88 0.41
N VAL A 78 10.05 -3.35 0.63
CA VAL A 78 8.81 -2.70 0.20
C VAL A 78 8.31 -1.77 1.32
N LEU A 79 8.03 -0.51 0.99
CA LEU A 79 7.38 0.42 1.91
C LEU A 79 5.85 0.33 1.77
N VAL A 80 5.15 0.20 2.88
CA VAL A 80 3.68 0.27 2.93
C VAL A 80 3.28 1.46 3.80
N ALA A 81 2.38 2.30 3.29
CA ALA A 81 1.81 3.43 4.00
C ALA A 81 0.28 3.35 3.97
N CYS A 82 -0.36 3.46 5.13
CA CYS A 82 -1.81 3.36 5.28
C CYS A 82 -2.35 4.65 5.90
N ASN A 83 -3.35 5.26 5.27
CA ASN A 83 -4.11 6.39 5.82
C ASN A 83 -5.54 5.92 6.12
N PHE A 84 -5.91 5.89 7.40
CA PHE A 84 -7.22 5.41 7.84
C PHE A 84 -8.24 6.51 8.06
N THR A 85 -8.00 7.71 7.51
CA THR A 85 -8.94 8.84 7.54
C THR A 85 -9.33 9.26 6.12
N PRO A 86 -10.51 9.87 5.92
CA PRO A 86 -10.90 10.41 4.61
C PRO A 86 -10.15 11.71 4.25
N VAL A 87 -9.20 12.16 5.08
CA VAL A 87 -8.44 13.38 4.86
C VAL A 87 -7.16 13.04 4.08
N VAL A 88 -6.99 13.67 2.92
CA VAL A 88 -5.77 13.55 2.11
C VAL A 88 -4.57 14.16 2.87
N ARG A 89 -3.45 13.44 2.95
CA ARG A 89 -2.22 13.95 3.57
C ARG A 89 -1.19 14.29 2.50
N GLN A 90 -1.04 15.58 2.22
CA GLN A 90 -0.08 16.08 1.23
C GLN A 90 1.30 16.26 1.87
N GLY A 91 2.36 15.84 1.16
CA GLY A 91 3.74 16.03 1.61
C GLY A 91 4.09 15.29 2.91
N TYR A 92 3.35 14.22 3.23
CA TYR A 92 3.58 13.37 4.39
C TYR A 92 4.96 12.72 4.27
N ARG A 93 5.83 12.96 5.23
CA ARG A 93 7.23 12.51 5.15
C ARG A 93 7.38 11.14 5.78
N VAL A 94 8.05 10.23 5.07
CA VAL A 94 8.31 8.87 5.54
C VAL A 94 9.79 8.55 5.37
N GLY A 95 10.46 8.16 6.46
CA GLY A 95 11.83 7.68 6.41
C GLY A 95 11.96 6.38 5.62
N VAL A 96 12.94 6.30 4.73
CA VAL A 96 13.22 5.11 3.91
C VAL A 96 14.70 4.70 4.02
N PRO A 97 15.02 3.40 3.91
CA PRO A 97 16.38 2.91 4.09
C PRO A 97 17.29 3.18 2.88
N LEU A 98 16.72 3.41 1.70
CA LEU A 98 17.44 3.61 0.45
C LEU A 98 17.10 4.99 -0.13
N GLY A 99 18.12 5.69 -0.63
CA GLY A 99 17.95 6.87 -1.48
C GLY A 99 17.45 6.49 -2.88
N GLY A 100 17.33 7.48 -3.76
CA GLY A 100 16.91 7.27 -5.15
C GLY A 100 15.40 7.26 -5.35
N ALA A 101 14.95 6.73 -6.48
CA ALA A 101 13.53 6.70 -6.84
C ALA A 101 12.82 5.52 -6.17
N TRP A 102 11.58 5.76 -5.74
CA TRP A 102 10.66 4.75 -5.22
C TRP A 102 9.39 4.79 -6.07
N LEU A 103 9.04 3.66 -6.69
CA LEU A 103 7.87 3.50 -7.54
C LEU A 103 6.63 3.22 -6.69
N GLU A 104 5.53 3.92 -6.95
CA GLU A 104 4.21 3.58 -6.39
C GLU A 104 3.65 2.39 -7.18
N THR A 105 3.79 1.18 -6.63
CA THR A 105 3.43 -0.06 -7.35
C THR A 105 2.01 -0.52 -7.07
N LEU A 106 1.42 -0.11 -5.94
CA LEU A 106 0.00 -0.26 -5.64
C LEU A 106 -0.53 1.00 -4.94
N ASN A 107 -1.74 1.39 -5.31
CA ASN A 107 -2.49 2.46 -4.68
C ASN A 107 -3.97 2.08 -4.67
N SER A 108 -4.53 1.84 -3.48
CA SER A 108 -5.92 1.39 -3.36
C SER A 108 -6.95 2.46 -3.73
N ASP A 109 -6.54 3.74 -3.82
CA ASP A 109 -7.39 4.87 -4.23
C ASP A 109 -7.32 5.15 -5.73
N ALA A 110 -6.66 4.30 -6.51
CA ALA A 110 -6.59 4.49 -7.94
C ALA A 110 -7.98 4.36 -8.61
N PRO A 111 -8.27 5.13 -9.70
CA PRO A 111 -9.62 5.18 -10.27
C PRO A 111 -10.09 3.84 -10.85
N PHE A 112 -9.17 2.98 -11.28
CA PHE A 112 -9.50 1.65 -11.79
C PHE A 112 -10.08 0.72 -10.70
N TYR A 113 -9.89 1.02 -9.41
CA TYR A 113 -10.51 0.32 -8.28
C TYR A 113 -11.76 1.05 -7.75
N GLY A 114 -12.12 2.21 -8.31
CA GLY A 114 -13.21 3.06 -7.83
C GLY A 114 -12.78 4.15 -6.83
N GLY A 115 -11.48 4.37 -6.64
CA GLY A 115 -10.97 5.44 -5.78
C GLY A 115 -10.94 6.82 -6.45
N SER A 116 -10.52 7.83 -5.68
CA SER A 116 -10.53 9.24 -6.09
C SER A 116 -9.41 9.61 -7.07
N GLY A 117 -8.38 8.77 -7.20
CA GLY A 117 -7.22 9.00 -8.05
C GLY A 117 -6.14 9.87 -7.42
N VAL A 118 -6.20 10.11 -6.11
CA VAL A 118 -5.12 10.76 -5.38
C VAL A 118 -3.95 9.78 -5.26
N GLY A 119 -2.72 10.26 -5.40
CA GLY A 119 -1.53 9.43 -5.34
C GLY A 119 -0.25 10.19 -5.67
N ASN A 120 0.81 9.44 -5.95
CA ASN A 120 2.16 9.98 -6.12
C ASN A 120 2.62 10.05 -7.58
N MET A 121 1.70 9.98 -8.54
CA MET A 121 2.00 10.04 -9.99
C MET A 121 3.03 8.98 -10.42
N GLY A 122 2.98 7.79 -9.81
CA GLY A 122 3.79 6.62 -10.14
C GLY A 122 5.18 6.56 -9.51
N ARG A 123 5.75 7.67 -9.03
CA ARG A 123 7.08 7.65 -8.37
C ARG A 123 7.29 8.81 -7.40
N VAL A 124 8.15 8.60 -6.42
CA VAL A 124 8.70 9.64 -5.53
C VAL A 124 10.21 9.54 -5.43
N MET A 125 10.87 10.66 -5.15
CA MET A 125 12.33 10.69 -4.92
C MET A 125 12.61 10.73 -3.43
N ALA A 126 13.45 9.81 -2.95
CA ALA A 126 14.01 9.86 -1.62
C ALA A 126 15.18 10.88 -1.61
N GLY A 127 15.08 11.87 -0.72
CA GLY A 127 16.13 12.86 -0.50
C GLY A 127 16.85 12.65 0.83
N ASP A 128 17.97 13.35 1.02
CA ASP A 128 18.84 13.25 2.21
C ASP A 128 18.32 14.05 3.42
N THR A 129 16.99 14.01 3.63
CA THR A 129 16.36 14.59 4.83
C THR A 129 16.08 13.48 5.82
N PRO A 130 16.74 13.46 7.00
CA PRO A 130 16.50 12.42 7.99
C PRO A 130 15.06 12.44 8.52
N CYS A 131 14.47 11.26 8.71
CA CYS A 131 13.12 11.08 9.24
C CYS A 131 12.97 9.66 9.80
N HIS A 132 12.20 9.50 10.87
CA HIS A 132 11.93 8.19 11.49
C HIS A 132 13.20 7.35 11.72
N GLY A 133 14.28 7.98 12.21
CA GLY A 133 15.56 7.31 12.47
C GLY A 133 16.36 6.87 11.23
N ARG A 134 16.01 7.33 10.03
CA ARG A 134 16.69 7.01 8.76
C ARG A 134 17.30 8.25 8.12
N SER A 135 18.35 8.07 7.31
CA SER A 135 19.06 9.16 6.62
C SER A 135 18.28 9.73 5.43
N HIS A 136 17.47 8.90 4.76
CA HIS A 136 16.67 9.30 3.61
C HIS A 136 15.18 9.34 3.96
N SER A 137 14.43 10.17 3.25
CA SER A 137 12.97 10.18 3.31
C SER A 137 12.33 10.55 2.00
N VAL A 138 11.12 10.03 1.79
CA VAL A 138 10.23 10.39 0.69
C VAL A 138 9.15 11.34 1.21
N ARG A 139 8.63 12.19 0.31
CA ARG A 139 7.41 12.98 0.56
C ARG A 139 6.28 12.34 -0.22
N LEU A 140 5.28 11.83 0.50
CA LEU A 140 4.14 11.14 -0.05
C LEU A 140 2.89 12.03 -0.03
N THR A 141 2.09 11.89 -1.05
CA THR A 141 0.66 12.22 -1.01
C THR A 141 -0.08 10.95 -0.61
N LEU A 142 -0.58 10.89 0.62
CA LEU A 142 -1.39 9.76 1.09
C LEU A 142 -2.87 9.99 0.73
N PRO A 143 -3.48 9.11 -0.09
CA PRO A 143 -4.89 9.22 -0.46
C PRO A 143 -5.82 8.99 0.74
N PRO A 144 -7.11 9.35 0.63
CA PRO A 144 -8.07 9.18 1.71
C PRO A 144 -8.45 7.70 1.84
N LEU A 145 -8.50 7.17 3.07
CA LEU A 145 -8.90 5.77 3.35
C LEU A 145 -8.17 4.74 2.47
N ALA A 146 -6.86 4.90 2.31
CA ALA A 146 -6.09 4.17 1.31
C ALA A 146 -4.78 3.58 1.81
N ILE A 147 -4.30 2.58 1.07
CA ILE A 147 -3.00 1.97 1.21
C ILE A 147 -2.19 2.26 -0.05
N VAL A 148 -0.96 2.73 0.14
CA VAL A 148 0.04 2.93 -0.90
C VAL A 148 1.23 2.02 -0.63
N VAL A 149 1.71 1.34 -1.68
CA VAL A 149 2.87 0.45 -1.62
C VAL A 149 3.94 1.00 -2.56
N LEU A 150 5.16 1.16 -2.05
CA LEU A 150 6.30 1.65 -2.80
C LEU A 150 7.47 0.67 -2.81
N GLU A 151 8.16 0.59 -3.94
CA GLU A 151 9.36 -0.22 -4.17
C GLU A 151 10.51 0.64 -4.67
N PRO A 152 11.76 0.41 -4.24
CA PRO A 152 12.93 1.06 -4.82
C PRO A 152 13.06 0.76 -6.32
N GLU A 153 13.27 1.78 -7.14
CA GLU A 153 13.50 1.60 -8.57
C GLU A 153 14.86 0.94 -8.83
N GLY A 154 14.88 -0.14 -9.61
CA GLY A 154 16.10 -0.86 -9.97
C GLY A 154 16.58 -1.89 -8.94
N ALA A 155 15.78 -2.19 -7.91
CA ALA A 155 15.99 -3.34 -7.06
C ALA A 155 15.29 -4.57 -7.64
N GLY A 156 16.01 -5.35 -8.44
CA GLY A 156 15.57 -6.62 -9.01
C GLY A 156 16.74 -7.55 -9.27
#